data_AF-A0A1F0IYK9-F1
#
_entry.id   AF-A0A1F0IYK9-F1
#
_cell.length_a   1.000
_cell.length_b   1.000
_cell.length_c   1.000
_cell.angle_alpha   90.00
_cell.angle_beta   90.00
_cell.angle_gamma   90.00
#
_symmetry.space_group_name_H-M   'P 1'
#
loop_
_entity.id
_entity.type
_entity.pdbx_description
1 polymer ?
#
loop_
_entity_poly.entity_id
_entity_poly.type
_entity_poly.pdbx_seq_one_letter_code
_entity_poly.pdbx_strand_id
1 'polypeptide(L)'
;MKEKLLILGAMVALCCSCAGNSVLLDTESELNGLNNEYELGTLEVSDNGLKCETLGDEDSIQVLKDNYIAEIMGRMEVAKEKVMRTAYGATSPRVGVFRVGSCGNYKYLSIKIDCENGNSKTSVSGNVGDTYVDGGDNMRLEFCMVDAGFRYPGGVFLFEDVPLETMTLVRYHDTEDGGHNGVWSDDPNYYDVMHISGMSKLDSNATLAWNINRNMTKWGDIPVGPAGINYGVIAPAEMASGNLYFDDEDHNNKNWAQVWLGPQNQYEPHGTYYGVQLDRNTRYHVCLNTDKTNFTKLVRSAI
;
A
#
# COMPACT_ATOMS: atom_id res chain seq x y z
N MET A 1 28.09 -47.98 78.00
CA MET A 1 29.21 -47.18 77.42
C MET A 1 28.59 -45.87 76.94
N LYS A 2 28.66 -44.82 77.78
CA LYS A 2 29.41 -43.55 77.59
C LYS A 2 28.95 -42.79 76.33
N GLU A 3 28.60 -41.51 76.32
CA GLU A 3 28.63 -40.39 77.26
C GLU A 3 27.74 -39.26 76.68
N LYS A 4 27.34 -38.32 77.54
CA LYS A 4 26.56 -37.10 77.22
C LYS A 4 27.39 -36.11 76.38
N LEU A 5 26.76 -35.30 75.51
CA LEU A 5 26.97 -33.83 75.52
C LEU A 5 25.94 -33.06 74.65
N LEU A 6 25.45 -31.96 75.22
CA LEU A 6 24.69 -30.87 74.60
C LEU A 6 25.54 -30.07 73.59
N ILE A 7 24.91 -29.30 72.69
CA ILE A 7 24.87 -27.81 72.72
C ILE A 7 24.11 -27.23 71.52
N LEU A 8 23.25 -26.25 71.85
CA LEU A 8 22.56 -25.27 71.01
C LEU A 8 23.51 -24.51 70.06
N GLY A 9 23.04 -24.15 68.86
CA GLY A 9 23.68 -23.13 68.02
C GLY A 9 22.77 -22.64 66.90
N ALA A 10 22.29 -21.40 67.05
CA ALA A 10 21.43 -20.70 66.11
C ALA A 10 22.16 -20.22 64.84
N MET A 11 21.34 -19.82 63.86
CA MET A 11 21.64 -19.19 62.56
C MET A 11 22.85 -18.24 62.52
N VAL A 12 23.62 -18.33 61.43
CA VAL A 12 24.08 -17.16 60.65
C VAL A 12 24.17 -17.57 59.17
N ALA A 13 23.45 -16.84 58.32
CA ALA A 13 23.57 -16.87 56.86
C ALA A 13 24.88 -16.21 56.42
N LEU A 14 25.53 -16.72 55.36
CA LEU A 14 26.13 -15.89 54.30
C LEU A 14 26.57 -16.73 53.09
N CYS A 15 26.13 -16.28 51.92
CA CYS A 15 26.80 -16.32 50.61
C CYS A 15 26.76 -17.59 49.73
N CYS A 16 26.02 -17.44 48.62
CA CYS A 16 26.34 -17.81 47.24
C CYS A 16 27.14 -19.09 46.97
N SER A 17 26.45 -20.12 46.49
CA SER A 17 26.66 -20.71 45.15
C SER A 17 25.78 -21.97 45.00
N CYS A 18 24.68 -21.86 44.27
CA CYS A 18 24.00 -23.03 43.74
C CYS A 18 24.15 -23.00 42.22
N ALA A 19 24.93 -23.96 41.73
CA ALA A 19 25.11 -24.29 40.34
C ALA A 19 23.76 -24.59 39.69
N GLY A 20 23.36 -23.75 38.73
CA GLY A 20 22.42 -24.12 37.69
C GLY A 20 23.22 -24.62 36.50
N ASN A 21 23.02 -25.88 36.10
CA ASN A 21 23.51 -26.39 34.83
C ASN A 21 22.95 -25.54 33.69
N SER A 22 23.77 -24.66 33.13
CA SER A 22 23.53 -24.10 31.80
C SER A 22 23.91 -25.17 30.78
N VAL A 23 22.92 -25.86 30.21
CA VAL A 23 23.15 -26.63 28.97
C VAL A 23 23.28 -25.60 27.86
N LEU A 24 24.52 -25.29 27.51
CA LEU A 24 24.85 -24.63 26.24
C LEU A 24 24.58 -25.65 25.13
N LEU A 25 23.77 -25.27 24.14
CA LEU A 25 23.51 -26.06 22.95
C LEU A 25 24.74 -25.95 22.04
N ASP A 26 25.50 -27.05 21.91
CA ASP A 26 26.83 -27.07 21.27
C ASP A 26 26.82 -27.78 19.89
N THR A 27 25.73 -27.74 19.13
CA THR A 27 25.78 -28.15 17.71
C THR A 27 24.85 -27.34 16.80
N GLU A 28 25.37 -26.89 15.65
CA GLU A 28 24.61 -26.21 14.57
C GLU A 28 23.41 -27.04 14.07
N SER A 29 23.47 -28.36 14.21
CA SER A 29 22.38 -29.29 13.83
C SER A 29 21.15 -29.16 14.73
N GLU A 30 21.32 -28.88 16.02
CA GLU A 30 20.20 -28.70 16.97
C GLU A 30 19.57 -27.31 16.81
N LEU A 31 20.37 -26.30 16.43
CA LEU A 31 19.89 -24.97 16.08
C LEU A 31 19.05 -24.99 14.78
N ASN A 32 19.50 -25.73 13.77
CA ASN A 32 18.76 -25.93 12.52
C ASN A 32 17.50 -26.79 12.72
N GLY A 33 17.54 -27.76 13.64
CA GLY A 33 16.36 -28.53 14.05
C GLY A 33 15.27 -27.66 14.68
N LEU A 34 15.66 -26.73 15.55
CA LEU A 34 14.75 -25.74 16.16
C LEU A 34 14.25 -24.69 15.15
N ASN A 35 15.06 -24.30 14.18
CA ASN A 35 14.61 -23.37 13.12
C ASN A 35 13.57 -24.03 12.21
N ASN A 36 13.78 -25.30 11.87
CA ASN A 36 12.79 -26.10 11.13
C ASN A 36 11.52 -26.35 11.97
N GLU A 37 11.63 -26.62 13.28
CA GLU A 37 10.46 -26.73 14.17
C GLU A 37 9.75 -25.40 14.41
N TYR A 38 10.43 -24.25 14.31
CA TYR A 38 9.82 -22.92 14.36
C TYR A 38 9.10 -22.57 13.04
N GLU A 39 9.67 -22.92 11.89
CA GLU A 39 9.00 -22.84 10.59
C GLU A 39 7.81 -23.82 10.50
N LEU A 40 7.90 -25.02 11.08
CA LEU A 40 6.77 -25.94 11.18
C LEU A 40 5.73 -25.51 12.24
N GLY A 41 6.18 -24.89 13.34
CA GLY A 41 5.32 -24.43 14.44
C GLY A 41 4.52 -23.17 14.11
N THR A 42 4.90 -22.42 13.07
CA THR A 42 4.05 -21.38 12.46
C THR A 42 3.02 -21.95 11.48
N LEU A 43 3.09 -23.25 11.17
CA LEU A 43 2.13 -23.99 10.34
C LEU A 43 1.09 -24.80 11.15
N GLU A 44 1.13 -24.80 12.50
CA GLU A 44 0.13 -25.51 13.31
C GLU A 44 -1.13 -24.68 13.61
N VAL A 45 -2.09 -24.81 12.69
CA VAL A 45 -3.54 -24.92 12.93
C VAL A 45 -4.21 -23.84 13.79
N SER A 46 -4.70 -22.80 13.12
CA SER A 46 -6.07 -22.32 13.39
C SER A 46 -6.97 -22.75 12.23
N ASP A 47 -7.70 -23.83 12.45
CA ASP A 47 -8.78 -24.33 11.58
C ASP A 47 -9.93 -23.30 11.55
N ASN A 48 -9.78 -22.30 10.68
CA ASN A 48 -10.76 -21.25 10.41
C ASN A 48 -10.72 -20.76 8.95
N GLY A 49 -10.22 -21.59 8.01
CA GLY A 49 -10.19 -21.21 6.58
C GLY A 49 -9.34 -19.97 6.26
N LEU A 50 -8.30 -19.67 7.06
CA LEU A 50 -7.32 -18.66 6.71
C LEU A 50 -6.38 -19.20 5.62
N LYS A 51 -6.48 -18.62 4.42
CA LYS A 51 -5.49 -18.68 3.33
C LYS A 51 -4.11 -18.32 3.90
N CYS A 52 -3.09 -19.11 3.56
CA CYS A 52 -1.74 -18.96 4.11
C CYS A 52 -0.94 -18.04 3.20
N GLU A 53 -0.72 -16.81 3.65
CA GLU A 53 0.12 -15.83 2.98
C GLU A 53 1.59 -16.07 3.37
N THR A 54 2.53 -16.01 2.44
CA THR A 54 3.97 -16.07 2.74
C THR A 54 4.69 -14.83 2.23
N LEU A 55 5.64 -14.33 3.01
CA LEU A 55 6.46 -13.18 2.61
C LEU A 55 7.60 -13.65 1.72
N GLY A 56 7.92 -12.85 0.72
CA GLY A 56 9.12 -13.05 -0.06
C GLY A 56 10.38 -12.66 0.69
N ASP A 57 11.52 -13.04 0.11
CA ASP A 57 12.86 -12.74 0.62
C ASP A 57 13.11 -11.22 0.70
N GLU A 58 13.56 -10.74 1.86
CA GLU A 58 13.75 -9.32 2.15
C GLU A 58 14.72 -8.64 1.16
N ASP A 59 15.81 -9.33 0.80
CA ASP A 59 16.80 -8.81 -0.17
C ASP A 59 16.16 -8.65 -1.55
N SER A 60 15.33 -9.62 -1.98
CA SER A 60 14.61 -9.54 -3.25
C SER A 60 13.61 -8.37 -3.31
N ILE A 61 12.89 -8.13 -2.20
CA ILE A 61 11.96 -6.99 -2.08
C ILE A 61 12.74 -5.67 -2.13
N GLN A 62 13.87 -5.60 -1.42
CA GLN A 62 14.72 -4.42 -1.41
C GLN A 62 15.27 -4.09 -2.80
N VAL A 63 15.73 -5.10 -3.55
CA VAL A 63 16.22 -4.92 -4.93
C VAL A 63 15.12 -4.40 -5.86
N LEU A 64 13.88 -4.93 -5.77
CA LEU A 64 12.76 -4.44 -6.57
C LEU A 64 12.46 -2.96 -6.29
N LYS A 65 12.43 -2.60 -5.01
CA LYS A 65 12.19 -1.22 -4.56
C LYS A 65 13.32 -0.28 -5.00
N ASP A 66 14.58 -0.68 -4.85
CA ASP A 66 15.74 0.15 -5.23
C ASP A 66 15.80 0.38 -6.74
N ASN A 67 15.51 -0.65 -7.54
CA ASN A 67 15.40 -0.52 -8.99
C ASN A 67 14.31 0.47 -9.38
N TYR A 68 13.14 0.39 -8.74
CA TYR A 68 12.05 1.34 -8.96
C TYR A 68 12.44 2.77 -8.57
N ILE A 69 13.06 2.97 -7.40
CA ILE A 69 13.51 4.30 -6.94
C ILE A 69 14.54 4.87 -7.92
N ALA A 70 15.52 4.08 -8.36
CA ALA A 70 16.52 4.50 -9.32
C ALA A 70 15.88 4.89 -10.67
N GLU A 71 14.89 4.14 -11.14
CA GLU A 71 14.13 4.45 -12.35
C GLU A 71 13.40 5.81 -12.23
N ILE A 72 12.67 6.04 -11.14
CA ILE A 72 11.96 7.30 -10.90
C ILE A 72 12.94 8.47 -10.79
N MET A 73 14.02 8.31 -10.01
CA MET A 73 15.05 9.35 -9.86
C MET A 73 15.70 9.70 -11.20
N GLY A 74 16.05 8.70 -12.01
CA GLY A 74 16.62 8.91 -13.34
C GLY A 74 15.66 9.65 -14.29
N ARG A 75 14.37 9.31 -14.29
CA ARG A 75 13.34 10.03 -15.06
C ARG A 75 13.22 11.48 -14.62
N MET A 76 13.24 11.74 -13.32
CA MET A 76 13.15 13.09 -12.76
C MET A 76 14.38 13.95 -13.08
N GLU A 77 15.57 13.37 -13.09
CA GLU A 77 16.80 14.06 -13.49
C GLU A 77 16.76 14.47 -14.98
N VAL A 78 16.37 13.55 -15.86
CA VAL A 78 16.21 13.83 -17.30
C VAL A 78 15.10 14.87 -17.54
N ALA A 79 14.01 14.82 -16.78
CA ALA A 79 12.92 15.79 -16.87
C ALA A 79 13.39 17.21 -16.49
N LYS A 80 14.19 17.36 -15.43
CA LYS A 80 14.80 18.65 -15.06
C LYS A 80 15.67 19.21 -16.20
N GLU A 81 16.42 18.36 -16.90
CA GLU A 81 17.23 18.78 -18.05
C GLU A 81 16.37 19.22 -19.25
N LYS A 82 15.26 18.52 -19.53
CA LYS A 82 14.32 18.86 -20.62
C LYS A 82 13.46 20.10 -20.34
N VAL A 83 13.06 20.34 -19.08
CA VAL A 83 12.28 21.51 -18.67
C VAL A 83 13.07 22.81 -18.86
N MET A 84 14.41 22.75 -18.83
CA MET A 84 15.26 23.89 -19.19
C MET A 84 15.24 24.23 -20.70
N ARG A 85 14.60 23.40 -21.55
CA ARG A 85 14.54 23.58 -23.01
C ARG A 85 13.16 23.86 -23.60
N THR A 86 12.06 23.66 -22.85
CA THR A 86 10.70 23.81 -23.42
C THR A 86 9.72 24.33 -22.38
N ALA A 87 9.62 25.65 -22.26
CA ALA A 87 8.49 26.30 -21.65
C ALA A 87 7.39 26.48 -22.72
N TYR A 88 6.13 26.32 -22.31
CA TYR A 88 4.88 26.59 -23.05
C TYR A 88 4.37 25.50 -24.02
N GLY A 89 3.31 24.80 -23.59
CA GLY A 89 2.40 24.12 -24.51
C GLY A 89 1.59 22.94 -23.94
N ALA A 90 1.91 22.39 -22.77
CA ALA A 90 1.28 21.16 -22.29
C ALA A 90 -0.09 21.39 -21.64
N THR A 91 -1.04 20.51 -21.95
CA THR A 91 -2.26 20.31 -21.16
C THR A 91 -1.91 20.06 -19.69
N SER A 92 -2.71 20.58 -18.76
CA SER A 92 -2.56 20.25 -17.33
C SER A 92 -2.50 18.74 -17.13
N PRO A 93 -1.60 18.22 -16.29
CA PRO A 93 -1.57 16.79 -16.00
C PRO A 93 -2.90 16.36 -15.36
N ARG A 94 -3.26 15.09 -15.53
CA ARG A 94 -4.50 14.51 -15.01
C ARG A 94 -4.25 13.47 -13.93
N VAL A 95 -5.26 13.27 -13.11
CA VAL A 95 -5.30 12.28 -12.02
C VAL A 95 -6.61 11.51 -12.06
N GLY A 96 -6.61 10.33 -11.45
CA GLY A 96 -7.78 9.47 -11.33
C GLY A 96 -8.50 9.71 -10.00
N VAL A 97 -9.78 10.06 -10.07
CA VAL A 97 -10.71 9.96 -8.94
C VAL A 97 -11.62 8.76 -9.16
N PHE A 98 -12.00 8.04 -8.10
CA PHE A 98 -12.90 6.89 -8.24
C PHE A 98 -14.21 7.34 -8.88
N ARG A 99 -14.63 6.60 -9.90
CA ARG A 99 -15.84 6.87 -10.67
C ARG A 99 -17.05 6.56 -9.80
N VAL A 100 -18.04 7.47 -9.84
CA VAL A 100 -19.35 7.27 -9.22
C VAL A 100 -20.42 7.61 -10.25
N GLY A 101 -20.93 6.60 -10.93
CA GLY A 101 -21.90 6.75 -12.02
C GLY A 101 -21.27 7.27 -13.31
N SER A 102 -21.45 8.56 -13.64
CA SER A 102 -20.97 9.14 -14.89
C SER A 102 -19.76 10.05 -14.65
N CYS A 103 -18.75 9.95 -15.52
CA CYS A 103 -17.66 10.92 -15.60
C CYS A 103 -18.06 12.23 -16.31
N GLY A 104 -19.33 12.40 -16.72
CA GLY A 104 -19.79 13.61 -17.40
C GLY A 104 -18.99 13.86 -18.67
N ASN A 105 -18.29 14.99 -18.73
CA ASN A 105 -17.41 15.34 -19.86
C ASN A 105 -15.96 14.88 -19.67
N TYR A 106 -15.61 14.33 -18.51
CA TYR A 106 -14.28 13.79 -18.23
C TYR A 106 -14.13 12.42 -18.87
N LYS A 107 -12.89 12.11 -19.23
CA LYS A 107 -12.51 10.79 -19.74
C LYS A 107 -12.52 9.75 -18.64
N TYR A 108 -12.63 8.49 -19.03
CA TYR A 108 -12.75 7.36 -18.13
C TYR A 108 -11.55 6.43 -18.32
N LEU A 109 -11.09 5.87 -17.19
CA LEU A 109 -9.97 4.94 -17.14
C LEU A 109 -10.37 3.75 -16.25
N SER A 110 -10.26 2.54 -16.79
CA SER A 110 -10.40 1.27 -16.06
C SER A 110 -9.03 0.62 -15.95
N ILE A 111 -8.67 0.18 -14.75
CA ILE A 111 -7.47 -0.60 -14.50
C ILE A 111 -7.88 -1.95 -13.93
N LYS A 112 -7.44 -3.02 -14.58
CA LYS A 112 -7.46 -4.38 -14.04
C LYS A 112 -6.15 -4.61 -13.30
N ILE A 113 -6.26 -4.92 -12.02
CA ILE A 113 -5.16 -5.49 -11.24
C ILE A 113 -5.40 -6.98 -11.16
N ASP A 114 -4.44 -7.75 -11.63
CA ASP A 114 -4.48 -9.19 -11.50
C ASP A 114 -4.34 -9.53 -10.02
N CYS A 115 -5.33 -10.24 -9.47
CA CYS A 115 -5.31 -10.68 -8.08
C CYS A 115 -5.32 -12.21 -8.07
N GLU A 116 -5.14 -12.81 -6.90
CA GLU A 116 -5.03 -14.26 -6.78
C GLU A 116 -6.17 -14.98 -7.51
N ASN A 117 -5.86 -16.03 -8.26
CA ASN A 117 -6.85 -16.89 -8.89
C ASN A 117 -7.30 -18.08 -8.01
N GLY A 118 -8.57 -18.46 -8.08
CA GLY A 118 -9.08 -19.75 -7.58
C GLY A 118 -9.61 -19.76 -6.14
N ASN A 119 -8.94 -19.07 -5.19
CA ASN A 119 -9.43 -18.87 -3.82
C ASN A 119 -9.19 -17.44 -3.31
N SER A 120 -9.37 -16.47 -4.21
CA SER A 120 -9.18 -15.06 -3.90
C SER A 120 -10.11 -14.58 -2.79
N LYS A 121 -9.57 -13.75 -1.90
CA LYS A 121 -10.34 -12.93 -0.95
C LYS A 121 -10.54 -11.50 -1.45
N THR A 122 -10.10 -11.21 -2.68
CA THR A 122 -10.29 -9.92 -3.32
C THR A 122 -11.76 -9.51 -3.26
N SER A 123 -12.03 -8.35 -2.66
CA SER A 123 -13.40 -7.99 -2.32
C SER A 123 -13.62 -6.49 -2.24
N VAL A 124 -14.88 -6.12 -2.43
CA VAL A 124 -15.40 -4.77 -2.21
C VAL A 124 -16.38 -4.82 -1.05
N SER A 125 -16.26 -3.87 -0.12
CA SER A 125 -17.18 -3.71 0.99
C SER A 125 -17.59 -2.26 1.17
N GLY A 126 -18.86 -2.00 1.47
CA GLY A 126 -19.41 -0.65 1.51
C GLY A 126 -19.52 -0.02 0.12
N ASN A 127 -19.62 1.31 0.07
CA ASN A 127 -19.78 2.03 -1.18
C ASN A 127 -18.44 2.61 -1.66
N VAL A 128 -17.93 2.07 -2.77
CA VAL A 128 -16.66 2.46 -3.41
C VAL A 128 -16.85 3.05 -4.81
N GLY A 129 -18.09 3.38 -5.17
CA GLY A 129 -18.44 3.85 -6.50
C GLY A 129 -18.60 2.68 -7.47
N ASP A 130 -18.06 2.84 -8.67
CA ASP A 130 -18.24 1.87 -9.76
C ASP A 130 -17.17 0.76 -9.75
N THR A 131 -16.10 0.89 -8.94
CA THR A 131 -15.05 -0.13 -8.76
C THR A 131 -15.64 -1.46 -8.26
N TYR A 132 -15.18 -2.57 -8.82
CA TYR A 132 -15.73 -3.91 -8.55
C TYR A 132 -14.69 -5.02 -8.71
N VAL A 133 -15.04 -6.23 -8.27
CA VAL A 133 -14.27 -7.46 -8.55
C VAL A 133 -14.88 -8.15 -9.76
N ASP A 134 -14.08 -8.44 -10.79
CA ASP A 134 -14.56 -9.11 -12.00
C ASP A 134 -14.74 -10.62 -11.82
N GLY A 135 -15.25 -11.30 -12.85
CA GLY A 135 -15.55 -12.73 -12.77
C GLY A 135 -14.33 -13.65 -12.69
N GLY A 136 -13.11 -13.11 -12.79
CA GLY A 136 -11.86 -13.83 -12.53
C GLY A 136 -11.22 -13.41 -11.22
N ASP A 137 -12.01 -12.88 -10.27
CA ASP A 137 -11.56 -12.42 -8.95
C ASP A 137 -10.54 -11.27 -8.97
N ASN A 138 -10.43 -10.57 -10.11
CA ASN A 138 -9.50 -9.44 -10.27
C ASN A 138 -10.16 -8.12 -9.89
N MET A 139 -9.39 -7.20 -9.31
CA MET A 139 -9.91 -5.87 -9.00
C MET A 139 -9.96 -5.00 -10.26
N ARG A 140 -11.15 -4.44 -10.54
CA ARG A 140 -11.39 -3.43 -11.58
C ARG A 140 -11.55 -2.06 -10.94
N LEU A 141 -10.49 -1.27 -11.01
CA LEU A 141 -10.47 0.10 -10.53
C LEU A 141 -10.99 1.05 -11.60
N GLU A 142 -12.04 1.79 -11.25
CA GLU A 142 -12.81 2.59 -12.17
C GLU A 142 -12.61 4.07 -11.85
N PHE A 143 -12.06 4.84 -12.79
CA PHE A 143 -11.67 6.22 -12.56
C PHE A 143 -12.27 7.18 -13.58
N CYS A 144 -12.57 8.40 -13.12
CA CYS A 144 -12.68 9.57 -13.98
C CYS A 144 -11.34 10.31 -14.03
N MET A 145 -10.87 10.61 -15.24
CA MET A 145 -9.64 11.32 -15.53
C MET A 145 -9.89 12.83 -15.46
N VAL A 146 -9.39 13.46 -14.40
CA VAL A 146 -9.70 14.85 -14.04
C VAL A 146 -8.44 15.68 -13.89
N ASP A 147 -8.56 17.00 -13.94
CA ASP A 147 -7.41 17.90 -13.85
C ASP A 147 -6.70 17.76 -12.49
N ALA A 148 -5.38 17.54 -12.51
CA ALA A 148 -4.56 17.45 -11.30
C ALA A 148 -4.56 18.76 -10.48
N GLY A 149 -4.86 19.90 -11.12
CA GLY A 149 -4.94 21.22 -10.49
C GLY A 149 -6.16 21.45 -9.59
N PHE A 150 -7.14 20.53 -9.58
CA PHE A 150 -8.21 20.57 -8.58
C PHE A 150 -7.70 20.23 -7.19
N ARG A 151 -8.53 20.55 -6.19
CA ARG A 151 -8.24 20.24 -4.80
C ARG A 151 -8.94 18.97 -4.34
N TYR A 152 -8.16 18.00 -3.90
CA TYR A 152 -8.67 16.71 -3.47
C TYR A 152 -8.45 16.55 -1.97
N PRO A 153 -9.52 16.37 -1.16
CA PRO A 153 -9.39 16.23 0.29
C PRO A 153 -8.81 14.89 0.73
N GLY A 154 -8.59 13.97 -0.22
CA GLY A 154 -8.01 12.65 -0.03
C GLY A 154 -7.08 12.28 -1.18
N GLY A 155 -6.64 11.02 -1.21
CA GLY A 155 -5.71 10.53 -2.21
C GLY A 155 -6.34 10.35 -3.59
N VAL A 156 -5.64 10.81 -4.63
CA VAL A 156 -6.00 10.60 -6.05
C VAL A 156 -4.94 9.77 -6.75
N PHE A 157 -5.37 8.97 -7.73
CA PHE A 157 -4.49 8.07 -8.46
C PHE A 157 -3.64 8.84 -9.48
N LEU A 158 -2.33 8.62 -9.48
CA LEU A 158 -1.41 9.22 -10.44
C LEU A 158 -1.18 8.25 -11.60
N PHE A 159 -1.84 8.45 -12.73
CA PHE A 159 -1.60 7.66 -13.96
C PHE A 159 -0.73 8.39 -14.99
N GLU A 160 -0.42 9.66 -14.74
CA GLU A 160 0.47 10.51 -15.53
C GLU A 160 1.63 11.01 -14.66
N ASP A 161 2.67 11.52 -15.30
CA ASP A 161 3.74 12.28 -14.66
C ASP A 161 3.19 13.62 -14.12
N VAL A 162 2.88 13.66 -12.83
CA VAL A 162 2.47 14.89 -12.12
C VAL A 162 3.64 15.42 -11.28
N PRO A 163 3.98 16.72 -11.36
CA PRO A 163 5.02 17.30 -10.51
C PRO A 163 4.76 17.04 -9.02
N LEU A 164 5.73 16.41 -8.36
CA LEU A 164 5.67 16.02 -6.96
C LEU A 164 5.96 17.22 -6.05
N GLU A 165 4.95 18.06 -5.81
CA GLU A 165 5.06 19.14 -4.81
C GLU A 165 4.51 18.74 -3.44
N THR A 166 3.79 17.62 -3.40
CA THR A 166 3.06 17.13 -2.23
C THR A 166 3.37 15.66 -1.98
N MET A 167 2.75 15.10 -0.95
CA MET A 167 3.00 13.73 -0.55
C MET A 167 2.41 12.75 -1.56
N THR A 168 3.21 11.76 -1.97
CA THR A 168 2.75 10.63 -2.78
C THR A 168 3.04 9.32 -2.07
N LEU A 169 2.03 8.46 -1.93
CA LEU A 169 2.18 7.08 -1.47
C LEU A 169 2.24 6.17 -2.69
N VAL A 170 3.33 5.43 -2.84
CA VAL A 170 3.48 4.38 -3.84
C VAL A 170 3.28 3.04 -3.15
N ARG A 171 2.45 2.19 -3.74
CA ARG A 171 2.24 0.80 -3.32
C ARG A 171 2.53 -0.12 -4.51
N TYR A 172 3.48 -1.03 -4.33
CA TYR A 172 3.70 -2.15 -5.21
C TYR A 172 2.82 -3.32 -4.78
N HIS A 173 2.11 -3.87 -5.76
CA HIS A 173 1.35 -5.10 -5.71
C HIS A 173 2.13 -6.14 -6.51
N ASP A 174 2.66 -7.13 -5.81
CA ASP A 174 3.12 -8.39 -6.39
C ASP A 174 1.85 -9.16 -6.75
N THR A 175 1.45 -9.06 -8.01
CA THR A 175 0.20 -9.64 -8.50
C THR A 175 0.44 -11.07 -8.94
N GLU A 176 -0.56 -11.93 -8.77
CA GLU A 176 -0.58 -13.33 -9.20
C GLU A 176 0.36 -13.66 -10.38
N ASP A 177 1.24 -14.63 -10.13
CA ASP A 177 2.16 -15.16 -11.14
C ASP A 177 1.42 -15.75 -12.36
N GLY A 178 1.62 -15.13 -13.52
CA GLY A 178 1.24 -15.69 -14.82
C GLY A 178 -0.06 -15.18 -15.42
N GLY A 179 -0.79 -14.28 -14.75
CA GLY A 179 -1.84 -13.50 -15.37
C GLY A 179 -1.37 -12.11 -15.79
N HIS A 180 -2.32 -11.20 -16.05
CA HIS A 180 -2.04 -9.91 -16.69
C HIS A 180 -2.88 -8.78 -16.12
N ASN A 181 -2.17 -7.72 -15.74
CA ASN A 181 -2.72 -6.38 -15.52
C ASN A 181 -3.25 -5.80 -16.84
N GLY A 182 -4.22 -4.90 -16.77
CA GLY A 182 -4.88 -4.38 -17.96
C GLY A 182 -5.37 -2.95 -17.80
N VAL A 183 -5.49 -2.27 -18.94
CA VAL A 183 -6.00 -0.90 -19.01
C VAL A 183 -7.04 -0.81 -20.11
N TRP A 184 -8.10 -0.04 -19.85
CA TRP A 184 -9.03 0.40 -20.87
C TRP A 184 -9.42 1.86 -20.64
N SER A 185 -9.57 2.63 -21.71
CA SER A 185 -10.03 4.01 -21.64
C SER A 185 -10.80 4.40 -22.90
N ASP A 186 -11.70 5.37 -22.76
CA ASP A 186 -12.31 6.09 -23.89
C ASP A 186 -11.46 7.28 -24.36
N ASP A 187 -10.30 7.49 -23.73
CA ASP A 187 -9.20 8.31 -24.22
C ASP A 187 -8.22 7.42 -25.00
N PRO A 188 -8.00 7.68 -26.31
CA PRO A 188 -7.08 6.89 -27.12
C PRO A 188 -5.62 7.04 -26.71
N ASN A 189 -5.27 7.84 -25.71
CA ASN A 189 -3.93 7.86 -25.14
C ASN A 189 -3.76 6.86 -23.99
N TYR A 190 -4.81 6.15 -23.56
CA TYR A 190 -4.78 5.24 -22.40
C TYR A 190 -5.48 3.90 -22.71
N TYR A 191 -5.28 3.32 -23.89
CA TYR A 191 -5.79 1.98 -24.23
C TYR A 191 -4.81 0.85 -23.91
N ASP A 192 -3.63 1.17 -23.36
CA ASP A 192 -2.53 0.23 -23.16
C ASP A 192 -1.81 0.54 -21.84
N VAL A 193 -1.33 -0.51 -21.17
CA VAL A 193 -0.59 -0.44 -19.90
C VAL A 193 0.65 0.45 -19.98
N MET A 194 1.28 0.53 -21.15
CA MET A 194 2.47 1.36 -21.42
C MET A 194 2.21 2.86 -21.29
N HIS A 195 0.94 3.28 -21.29
CA HIS A 195 0.55 4.67 -21.12
C HIS A 195 0.32 5.08 -19.67
N ILE A 196 0.32 4.13 -18.73
CA ILE A 196 0.39 4.46 -17.30
C ILE A 196 1.83 4.87 -17.00
N SER A 197 2.01 6.11 -16.58
CA SER A 197 3.34 6.72 -16.41
C SER A 197 3.50 7.38 -15.04
N GLY A 198 4.61 8.12 -14.87
CA GLY A 198 4.97 8.70 -13.59
C GLY A 198 5.43 7.65 -12.60
N MET A 199 4.81 7.70 -11.42
CA MET A 199 5.09 6.83 -10.30
C MET A 199 4.18 5.59 -10.27
N SER A 200 3.22 5.52 -11.19
CA SER A 200 2.47 4.28 -11.40
C SER A 200 3.05 3.53 -12.58
N LYS A 201 2.91 2.21 -12.54
CA LYS A 201 3.37 1.31 -13.58
C LYS A 201 2.51 0.06 -13.55
N LEU A 202 2.13 -0.43 -14.72
CA LEU A 202 1.50 -1.73 -14.87
C LEU A 202 2.39 -2.55 -15.81
N ASP A 203 2.92 -3.66 -15.30
CA ASP A 203 3.69 -4.64 -16.04
C ASP A 203 3.24 -6.05 -15.64
N SER A 204 4.17 -6.96 -15.38
CA SER A 204 3.82 -8.25 -14.75
C SER A 204 3.20 -8.05 -13.37
N ASN A 205 3.54 -6.93 -12.70
CA ASN A 205 3.04 -6.50 -11.42
C ASN A 205 2.39 -5.11 -11.52
N ALA A 206 1.91 -4.58 -10.40
CA ALA A 206 1.27 -3.26 -10.39
C ALA A 206 1.84 -2.33 -9.34
N THR A 207 2.36 -1.20 -9.78
CA THR A 207 2.72 -0.08 -8.89
C THR A 207 1.66 0.99 -9.01
N LEU A 208 0.95 1.27 -7.90
CA LEU A 208 -0.06 2.31 -7.82
C LEU A 208 0.41 3.47 -6.95
N ALA A 209 0.49 4.66 -7.54
CA ALA A 209 0.85 5.88 -6.83
C ALA A 209 -0.38 6.76 -6.55
N TRP A 210 -0.46 7.25 -5.31
CA TRP A 210 -1.55 8.04 -4.79
C TRP A 210 -1.03 9.38 -4.29
N ASN A 211 -1.42 10.47 -4.95
CA ASN A 211 -1.10 11.80 -4.46
C ASN A 211 -2.07 12.20 -3.36
N ILE A 212 -1.53 12.55 -2.21
CA ILE A 212 -2.26 12.87 -1.00
C ILE A 212 -1.84 14.29 -0.60
N ASN A 213 -2.61 15.27 -1.07
CA ASN A 213 -2.34 16.67 -0.73
C ASN A 213 -2.75 16.94 0.72
N ARG A 214 -1.79 17.36 1.55
CA ARG A 214 -2.00 17.63 2.99
C ARG A 214 -2.02 19.10 3.36
N ASN A 215 -1.81 20.03 2.43
CA ASN A 215 -1.69 21.44 2.76
C ASN A 215 -2.86 22.26 2.18
N MET A 216 -4.02 22.14 2.82
CA MET A 216 -5.20 22.93 2.43
C MET A 216 -5.17 24.37 2.96
N THR A 217 -4.19 24.80 3.76
CA THR A 217 -4.11 26.22 4.16
C THR A 217 -3.62 27.12 3.02
N LYS A 218 -2.98 26.56 1.99
CA LYS A 218 -2.60 27.28 0.74
C LYS A 218 -3.73 27.32 -0.29
N TRP A 219 -4.87 26.75 0.05
CA TRP A 219 -5.97 26.58 -0.85
C TRP A 219 -6.88 27.82 -0.82
N GLY A 220 -6.55 28.99 -1.40
CA GLY A 220 -7.50 30.12 -1.62
C GLY A 220 -8.85 29.78 -2.30
N ASP A 221 -9.17 30.30 -3.49
CA ASP A 221 -10.51 30.11 -4.11
C ASP A 221 -10.64 28.94 -5.12
N ILE A 222 -9.70 27.99 -5.19
CA ILE A 222 -9.79 26.87 -6.17
C ILE A 222 -10.89 25.87 -5.74
N PRO A 223 -11.69 25.35 -6.69
CA PRO A 223 -12.73 24.35 -6.42
C PRO A 223 -12.20 23.06 -5.78
N VAL A 224 -13.01 22.49 -4.86
CA VAL A 224 -12.80 21.15 -4.31
C VAL A 224 -13.32 20.13 -5.32
N GLY A 225 -12.40 19.39 -5.93
CA GLY A 225 -12.65 18.34 -6.91
C GLY A 225 -13.26 18.82 -8.23
N PRO A 226 -13.52 17.85 -9.14
CA PRO A 226 -14.16 18.10 -10.42
C PRO A 226 -15.63 18.50 -10.27
N ALA A 227 -16.07 19.47 -11.05
CA ALA A 227 -17.46 19.91 -11.07
C ALA A 227 -18.32 19.00 -11.96
N GLY A 228 -19.60 18.84 -11.61
CA GLY A 228 -20.59 18.15 -12.45
C GLY A 228 -20.55 16.62 -12.41
N ILE A 229 -19.73 16.02 -11.55
CA ILE A 229 -19.69 14.57 -11.33
C ILE A 229 -19.68 14.23 -9.83
N ASN A 230 -20.07 13.00 -9.52
CA ASN A 230 -19.75 12.40 -8.24
C ASN A 230 -18.43 11.64 -8.36
N TYR A 231 -17.66 11.60 -7.28
CA TYR A 231 -16.34 10.99 -7.29
C TYR A 231 -15.94 10.50 -5.91
N GLY A 232 -14.96 9.59 -5.89
CA GLY A 232 -14.31 9.11 -4.68
C GLY A 232 -12.81 9.39 -4.65
N VAL A 233 -12.26 9.39 -3.44
CA VAL A 233 -10.83 9.55 -3.15
C VAL A 233 -10.42 8.55 -2.07
N ILE A 234 -9.12 8.23 -1.98
CA ILE A 234 -8.58 7.49 -0.85
C ILE A 234 -8.70 8.35 0.41
N ALA A 235 -9.16 7.75 1.51
CA ALA A 235 -9.41 8.44 2.76
C ALA A 235 -9.07 7.58 3.98
N PRO A 236 -8.75 8.17 5.14
CA PRO A 236 -8.64 7.43 6.39
C PRO A 236 -9.87 6.55 6.64
N ALA A 237 -9.65 5.37 7.23
CA ALA A 237 -10.67 4.32 7.38
C ALA A 237 -11.93 4.82 8.11
N GLU A 238 -11.77 5.70 9.10
CA GLU A 238 -12.84 6.30 9.89
C GLU A 238 -13.71 7.31 9.11
N MET A 239 -13.27 7.69 7.91
CA MET A 239 -13.98 8.58 6.99
C MET A 239 -14.31 7.87 5.67
N ALA A 240 -14.10 6.57 5.58
CA ALA A 240 -14.37 5.79 4.38
C ALA A 240 -15.87 5.49 4.22
N SER A 241 -16.33 5.50 2.98
CA SER A 241 -17.66 5.02 2.57
C SER A 241 -17.65 3.51 2.27
N GLY A 242 -16.48 3.00 1.90
CA GLY A 242 -16.23 1.59 1.61
C GLY A 242 -14.74 1.30 1.52
N ASN A 243 -14.39 0.04 1.27
CA ASN A 243 -13.02 -0.39 1.09
C ASN A 243 -12.89 -1.47 0.02
N LEU A 244 -11.71 -1.50 -0.57
CA LEU A 244 -11.23 -2.46 -1.54
C LEU A 244 -10.18 -3.31 -0.85
N TYR A 245 -10.33 -4.62 -0.85
CA TYR A 245 -9.32 -5.55 -0.37
C TYR A 245 -8.75 -6.29 -1.58
N PHE A 246 -7.44 -6.21 -1.73
CA PHE A 246 -6.66 -6.86 -2.78
C PHE A 246 -5.96 -8.04 -2.14
N ASP A 247 -6.29 -9.23 -2.63
CA ASP A 247 -5.61 -10.47 -2.31
C ASP A 247 -4.67 -10.76 -3.47
N ASP A 248 -3.44 -10.24 -3.41
CA ASP A 248 -2.59 -10.04 -4.59
C ASP A 248 -1.71 -11.25 -4.93
N GLU A 249 -0.94 -11.77 -3.96
CA GLU A 249 -0.12 -12.98 -4.10
C GLU A 249 -0.01 -13.73 -2.76
N ASP A 250 -0.34 -15.02 -2.75
CA ASP A 250 -0.21 -15.90 -1.58
C ASP A 250 1.23 -16.31 -1.26
N HIS A 251 2.06 -16.45 -2.30
CA HIS A 251 3.34 -17.13 -2.19
C HIS A 251 4.50 -16.20 -2.50
N ASN A 252 5.46 -16.11 -1.57
CA ASN A 252 6.67 -15.30 -1.77
C ASN A 252 6.33 -13.82 -2.08
N ASN A 253 5.28 -13.28 -1.45
CA ASN A 253 4.72 -11.95 -1.73
C ASN A 253 5.76 -10.84 -1.50
N LYS A 254 6.01 -10.04 -2.53
CA LYS A 254 7.02 -8.97 -2.56
C LYS A 254 6.46 -7.57 -2.48
N ASN A 255 5.27 -7.44 -1.92
CA ASN A 255 4.64 -6.16 -1.68
C ASN A 255 5.51 -5.19 -0.88
N TRP A 256 5.68 -3.98 -1.41
CA TRP A 256 6.39 -2.89 -0.74
C TRP A 256 5.66 -1.57 -0.92
N ALA A 257 6.02 -0.58 -0.11
CA ALA A 257 5.46 0.76 -0.19
C ALA A 257 6.54 1.82 0.04
N GLN A 258 6.36 2.98 -0.58
CA GLN A 258 7.29 4.09 -0.50
C GLN A 258 6.52 5.41 -0.46
N VAL A 259 6.80 6.26 0.52
CA VAL A 259 6.29 7.63 0.54
C VAL A 259 7.33 8.57 -0.02
N TRP A 260 6.86 9.53 -0.82
CA TRP A 260 7.64 10.64 -1.37
C TRP A 260 7.07 11.96 -0.86
N LEU A 261 7.89 12.78 -0.23
CA LEU A 261 7.61 14.15 0.20
C LEU A 261 8.38 15.12 -0.70
N GLY A 262 7.89 15.25 -1.92
CA GLY A 262 8.64 15.88 -3.00
C GLY A 262 9.87 15.06 -3.44
N PRO A 263 10.75 15.64 -4.27
CA PRO A 263 11.80 14.92 -4.99
C PRO A 263 13.01 14.47 -4.14
N GLN A 264 13.09 14.86 -2.86
CA GLN A 264 14.31 14.72 -2.05
C GLN A 264 14.09 13.93 -0.76
N ASN A 265 12.84 13.71 -0.36
CA ASN A 265 12.53 13.10 0.92
C ASN A 265 11.65 11.89 0.67
N GLN A 266 12.12 10.72 1.10
CA GLN A 266 11.41 9.48 0.93
C GLN A 266 11.60 8.59 2.16
N TYR A 267 10.57 7.83 2.53
CA TYR A 267 10.64 6.83 3.61
C TYR A 267 9.62 5.71 3.40
N GLU A 268 9.84 4.60 4.09
CA GLU A 268 8.95 3.45 4.09
C GLU A 268 7.83 3.64 5.11
N PRO A 269 6.56 3.63 4.67
CA PRO A 269 5.42 3.62 5.57
C PRO A 269 5.17 2.20 6.12
N HIS A 270 4.54 2.11 7.30
CA HIS A 270 4.09 0.85 7.89
C HIS A 270 2.64 0.93 8.35
N GLY A 271 1.95 -0.21 8.38
CA GLY A 271 0.57 -0.32 8.85
C GLY A 271 -0.43 0.44 7.96
N THR A 272 -1.35 1.19 8.57
CA THR A 272 -2.31 2.01 7.81
C THR A 272 -1.76 3.41 7.57
N TYR A 273 -1.60 3.76 6.31
CA TYR A 273 -1.13 5.07 5.88
C TYR A 273 -2.18 5.78 5.02
N TYR A 274 -2.83 6.81 5.58
CA TYR A 274 -3.80 7.67 4.89
C TYR A 274 -4.91 6.93 4.13
N GLY A 275 -5.39 5.82 4.68
CA GLY A 275 -6.44 5.02 4.03
C GLY A 275 -5.92 3.85 3.21
N VAL A 276 -4.62 3.58 3.22
CA VAL A 276 -4.05 2.38 2.62
C VAL A 276 -3.44 1.51 3.72
N GLN A 277 -3.92 0.28 3.87
CA GLN A 277 -3.34 -0.71 4.78
C GLN A 277 -2.28 -1.49 4.02
N LEU A 278 -1.06 -1.46 4.55
CA LEU A 278 0.17 -1.92 3.90
C LEU A 278 0.65 -3.20 4.59
N ASP A 279 -0.15 -4.25 4.50
CA ASP A 279 0.20 -5.57 5.04
C ASP A 279 0.70 -6.46 3.89
N ARG A 280 0.65 -7.79 4.06
CA ARG A 280 0.90 -8.75 2.98
C ARG A 280 -0.06 -8.50 1.84
N ASN A 281 -1.34 -8.39 2.13
CA ASN A 281 -2.37 -7.91 1.21
C ASN A 281 -2.63 -6.42 1.39
N THR A 282 -3.29 -5.82 0.40
CA THR A 282 -3.52 -4.37 0.40
C THR A 282 -5.00 -4.04 0.62
N ARG A 283 -5.29 -3.11 1.55
CA ARG A 283 -6.65 -2.53 1.67
C ARG A 283 -6.64 -1.04 1.36
N TYR A 284 -7.48 -0.61 0.42
CA TYR A 284 -7.75 0.79 0.14
C TYR A 284 -9.09 1.21 0.71
N HIS A 285 -9.10 2.31 1.45
CA HIS A 285 -10.30 2.93 2.01
C HIS A 285 -10.72 4.09 1.11
N VAL A 286 -11.96 4.06 0.63
CA VAL A 286 -12.50 5.02 -0.34
C VAL A 286 -13.62 5.83 0.30
N CYS A 287 -13.55 7.16 0.18
CA CYS A 287 -14.61 8.08 0.57
C CYS A 287 -15.23 8.71 -0.67
N LEU A 288 -16.56 8.63 -0.78
CA LEU A 288 -17.30 9.23 -1.89
C LEU A 288 -17.90 10.56 -1.49
N ASN A 289 -17.92 11.53 -2.41
CA ASN A 289 -18.57 12.82 -2.18
C ASN A 289 -20.10 12.72 -1.98
N THR A 290 -20.70 11.59 -2.37
CA THR A 290 -22.11 11.27 -2.09
C THR A 290 -22.36 10.94 -0.62
N ASP A 291 -21.35 10.47 0.12
CA ASP A 291 -21.40 10.33 1.57
C ASP A 291 -21.07 11.68 2.24
N LYS A 292 -22.06 12.57 2.25
CA LYS A 292 -21.89 13.95 2.70
C LYS A 292 -21.30 14.05 4.11
N THR A 293 -21.65 13.13 5.00
CA THR A 293 -21.19 13.16 6.39
C THR A 293 -19.69 12.89 6.46
N ASN A 294 -19.24 11.78 5.89
CA ASN A 294 -17.83 11.41 5.97
C ASN A 294 -16.95 12.26 5.06
N PHE A 295 -17.44 12.63 3.88
CA PHE A 295 -16.71 13.52 2.98
C PHE A 295 -16.52 14.92 3.58
N THR A 296 -17.50 15.45 4.31
CA THR A 296 -17.34 16.73 5.04
C THR A 296 -16.29 16.61 6.14
N LYS A 297 -16.22 15.49 6.86
CA LYS A 297 -15.15 15.25 7.85
C LYS A 297 -13.79 15.20 7.17
N LEU A 298 -13.68 14.50 6.04
CA LEU A 298 -12.46 14.38 5.26
C LEU A 298 -11.95 15.76 4.82
N VAL A 299 -12.83 16.57 4.20
CA VAL A 299 -12.53 17.95 3.81
C VAL A 299 -12.05 18.78 5.01
N ARG A 300 -12.72 18.67 6.17
CA ARG A 300 -12.30 19.41 7.38
C ARG A 300 -10.97 18.93 7.96
N SER A 301 -10.68 17.63 7.87
CA SER A 301 -9.44 17.05 8.41
C SER A 301 -8.19 17.45 7.65
N ALA A 302 -8.36 17.89 6.40
CA ALA A 302 -7.26 18.27 5.55
C ALA A 302 -6.98 19.80 5.56
N ILE A 303 -7.86 20.62 6.18
CA ILE A 303 -7.68 22.06 6.50
C ILE A 303 -6.83 22.24 7.76
#